data_AF-A0A7D3XIL7-F1
#
_entry.id   AF-A0A7D3XIL7-F1
#
_cell.length_a   1.000
_cell.length_b   1.000
_cell.length_c   1.000
_cell.angle_alpha   90.00
_cell.angle_beta   90.00
_cell.angle_gamma   90.00
#
_symmetry.space_group_name_H-M   'P 1'
#
loop_
_entity.id
_entity.type
_entity.pdbx_description
1 polymer ?
#
loop_
_entity_poly.entity_id
_entity_poly.type
_entity_poly.pdbx_seq_one_letter_code
_entity_poly.pdbx_strand_id
1 'polypeptide(L)'
;MDAQIQLEKLLSQGVDRTELAAYLGEAALAQGNLDQARDWLSAGAFSKGTMALGYRMLGRLALAEGDLAEAGRAFDRAYTIDPDDPELWVDIGRLRYRGGEQFQAIEASERAVALDPKNAAALQFRGQLARDAQGMAVGVAWFSHVLAQQPNNVELRVEYAAALGDA
;
A
#
# COMPACT_ATOMS: atom_id res chain seq x y z
N MET A 1 3.30 -21.61 1.67
CA MET A 1 3.06 -22.87 0.93
C MET A 1 1.67 -23.44 1.21
N ASP A 2 1.25 -23.59 2.47
CA ASP A 2 -0.03 -24.24 2.80
C ASP A 2 -1.28 -23.53 2.25
N ALA A 3 -1.33 -22.18 2.30
CA ALA A 3 -2.49 -21.43 1.82
C ALA A 3 -2.72 -21.56 0.29
N GLN A 4 -1.65 -21.54 -0.51
CA GLN A 4 -1.76 -21.71 -1.96
C GLN A 4 -2.26 -23.10 -2.34
N ILE A 5 -1.71 -24.15 -1.71
CA ILE A 5 -2.12 -25.54 -1.96
C ILE A 5 -3.61 -25.72 -1.64
N GLN A 6 -4.11 -25.10 -0.57
CA GLN A 6 -5.53 -25.15 -0.22
C GLN A 6 -6.41 -24.42 -1.25
N LEU A 7 -5.99 -23.25 -1.74
CA LEU A 7 -6.73 -22.50 -2.77
C LEU A 7 -6.75 -23.26 -4.11
N GLU A 8 -5.63 -23.86 -4.52
CA GLU A 8 -5.55 -24.70 -5.72
C GLU A 8 -6.44 -25.93 -5.62
N LYS A 9 -6.51 -26.54 -4.42
CA LYS A 9 -7.44 -27.63 -4.15
C LYS A 9 -8.89 -27.17 -4.32
N LEU A 10 -9.30 -26.02 -3.78
CA LEU A 10 -10.65 -25.49 -3.95
C LEU A 10 -11.01 -25.28 -5.43
N LEU A 11 -10.06 -24.80 -6.22
CA LEU A 11 -10.24 -24.66 -7.67
C LEU A 11 -10.50 -26.02 -8.33
N SER A 12 -9.72 -27.04 -8.01
CA SER A 12 -9.96 -28.40 -8.51
C SER A 12 -11.28 -29.02 -8.05
N GLN A 13 -11.84 -28.51 -6.95
CA GLN A 13 -13.15 -28.89 -6.43
C GLN A 13 -14.30 -28.10 -7.08
N GLY A 14 -14.00 -27.21 -8.03
CA GLY A 14 -14.98 -26.49 -8.83
C GLY A 14 -15.37 -25.10 -8.29
N VAL A 15 -14.66 -24.58 -7.28
CA VAL A 15 -14.82 -23.18 -6.86
C VAL A 15 -14.41 -22.27 -8.02
N ASP A 16 -15.20 -21.22 -8.25
CA ASP A 16 -15.00 -20.33 -9.39
C ASP A 16 -13.64 -19.61 -9.33
N ARG A 17 -12.96 -19.51 -10.47
CA ARG A 17 -11.67 -18.83 -10.58
C ARG A 17 -11.73 -17.39 -10.04
N THR A 18 -12.81 -16.66 -10.30
CA THR A 18 -12.98 -15.27 -9.87
C THR A 18 -13.08 -15.12 -8.35
N GLU A 19 -13.50 -16.16 -7.64
CA GLU A 19 -13.51 -16.18 -6.17
C GLU A 19 -12.10 -16.35 -5.61
N LEU A 20 -11.23 -17.08 -6.30
CA LEU A 20 -9.89 -17.43 -5.82
C LEU A 20 -8.78 -16.56 -6.40
N ALA A 21 -9.02 -15.89 -7.53
CA ALA A 21 -8.00 -15.15 -8.29
C ALA A 21 -7.26 -14.10 -7.46
N ALA A 22 -7.97 -13.34 -6.63
CA ALA A 22 -7.36 -12.34 -5.76
C ALA A 22 -6.41 -12.97 -4.73
N TYR A 23 -6.83 -14.05 -4.07
CA TYR A 23 -6.03 -14.74 -3.05
C TYR A 23 -4.84 -15.49 -3.64
N LEU A 24 -5.01 -16.13 -4.80
CA LEU A 24 -3.92 -16.80 -5.51
C LEU A 24 -2.90 -15.79 -6.05
N GLY A 25 -3.38 -14.64 -6.55
CA GLY A 25 -2.53 -13.53 -6.94
C GLY A 25 -1.73 -12.95 -5.76
N GLU A 26 -2.40 -12.72 -4.62
CA GLU A 26 -1.74 -12.29 -3.37
C GLU A 26 -0.66 -13.28 -2.92
N ALA A 27 -1.00 -14.57 -2.88
CA ALA A 27 -0.07 -15.62 -2.47
C ALA A 27 1.14 -15.72 -3.42
N ALA A 28 0.94 -15.53 -4.72
CA ALA A 28 2.01 -15.51 -5.71
C ALA A 28 2.92 -14.28 -5.54
N LEU A 29 2.33 -13.08 -5.32
CA LEU A 29 3.09 -11.86 -5.02
C LEU A 29 3.92 -11.99 -3.74
N ALA A 30 3.36 -12.59 -2.69
CA ALA A 30 4.08 -12.84 -1.44
C ALA A 30 5.29 -13.78 -1.62
N GLN A 31 5.25 -14.64 -2.64
CA GLN A 31 6.36 -15.53 -3.02
C GLN A 31 7.32 -14.90 -4.05
N GLY A 32 7.04 -13.67 -4.50
CA GLY A 32 7.80 -13.02 -5.56
C GLY A 32 7.59 -13.61 -6.96
N ASN A 33 6.60 -14.48 -7.13
CA ASN A 33 6.29 -15.09 -8.43
C ASN A 33 5.35 -14.17 -9.23
N LEU A 34 5.95 -13.19 -9.91
CA LEU A 34 5.20 -12.19 -10.67
C LEU A 34 4.44 -12.78 -11.85
N ASP A 35 4.94 -13.85 -12.47
CA ASP A 35 4.28 -14.49 -13.61
C ASP A 35 2.99 -15.18 -13.18
N GLN A 36 3.02 -15.95 -12.09
CA GLN A 36 1.79 -16.54 -11.55
C GLN A 36 0.83 -15.46 -11.06
N ALA A 37 1.32 -14.40 -10.41
CA ALA A 37 0.47 -13.29 -10.01
C ALA A 37 -0.24 -12.68 -11.21
N ARG A 38 0.47 -12.45 -12.32
CA ARG A 38 -0.08 -11.94 -13.57
C ARG A 38 -1.14 -12.88 -14.15
N ASP A 39 -0.89 -14.18 -14.16
CA ASP A 39 -1.86 -15.16 -14.66
C ASP A 39 -3.19 -15.13 -13.88
N TRP A 40 -3.12 -14.98 -12.55
CA TRP A 40 -4.32 -14.90 -11.73
C TRP A 40 -5.04 -13.56 -11.83
N LEU A 41 -4.29 -12.46 -11.90
CA LEU A 41 -4.84 -11.12 -11.72
C LEU A 41 -5.21 -10.42 -13.04
N SER A 42 -4.49 -10.68 -14.15
CA SER A 42 -4.59 -9.90 -15.40
C SER A 42 -5.97 -9.89 -16.05
N ALA A 43 -6.80 -10.90 -15.80
CA ALA A 43 -8.18 -10.94 -16.28
C ALA A 43 -9.06 -9.85 -15.64
N GLY A 44 -8.65 -9.27 -14.49
CA GLY A 44 -9.44 -8.28 -13.74
C GLY A 44 -10.80 -8.80 -13.29
N ALA A 45 -10.98 -10.12 -13.29
CA ALA A 45 -12.23 -10.80 -13.02
C ALA A 45 -12.22 -11.34 -11.58
N PHE A 46 -12.85 -10.59 -10.68
CA PHE A 46 -12.96 -10.92 -9.26
C PHE A 46 -14.41 -11.04 -8.85
N SER A 47 -14.70 -11.92 -7.90
CA SER A 47 -16.01 -11.98 -7.29
C SER A 47 -16.28 -10.73 -6.46
N LYS A 48 -17.55 -10.46 -6.16
CA LYS A 48 -17.94 -9.28 -5.35
C LYS A 48 -17.21 -9.24 -3.99
N GLY A 49 -16.94 -10.40 -3.39
CA GLY A 49 -16.28 -10.49 -2.09
C GLY A 49 -14.77 -10.24 -2.12
N THR A 50 -14.13 -10.39 -3.28
CA THR A 50 -12.67 -10.28 -3.43
C THR A 50 -12.24 -9.14 -4.35
N MET A 51 -13.18 -8.34 -4.86
CA MET A 51 -12.89 -7.32 -5.88
C MET A 51 -11.94 -6.22 -5.39
N ALA A 52 -12.12 -5.72 -4.17
CA ALA A 52 -11.20 -4.74 -3.57
C ALA A 52 -9.79 -5.32 -3.47
N LEU A 53 -9.67 -6.51 -2.89
CA LEU A 53 -8.40 -7.22 -2.76
C LEU A 53 -7.74 -7.48 -4.13
N GLY A 54 -8.51 -7.95 -5.11
CA GLY A 54 -8.03 -8.26 -6.44
C GLY A 54 -7.44 -7.05 -7.15
N TYR A 55 -8.13 -5.90 -7.08
CA TYR A 55 -7.60 -4.65 -7.63
C TYR A 55 -6.39 -4.12 -6.84
N ARG A 56 -6.36 -4.29 -5.51
CA ARG A 56 -5.17 -3.98 -4.70
C ARG A 56 -3.97 -4.84 -5.12
N MET A 57 -4.17 -6.14 -5.34
CA MET A 57 -3.12 -7.04 -5.80
C MET A 57 -2.65 -6.71 -7.23
N LEU A 58 -3.57 -6.36 -8.14
CA LEU A 58 -3.21 -5.84 -9.47
C LEU A 58 -2.31 -4.61 -9.36
N GLY A 59 -2.65 -3.67 -8.47
CA GLY A 59 -1.82 -2.48 -8.25
C GLY A 59 -0.44 -2.82 -7.69
N ARG A 60 -0.35 -3.77 -6.76
CA ARG A 60 0.94 -4.27 -6.23
C ARG A 60 1.77 -4.98 -7.30
N LEU A 61 1.15 -5.75 -8.19
CA LEU A 61 1.82 -6.37 -9.33
C LEU A 61 2.39 -5.30 -10.27
N ALA A 62 1.57 -4.33 -10.69
CA ALA A 62 2.02 -3.23 -11.55
C ALA A 62 3.14 -2.40 -10.90
N LEU A 63 3.07 -2.15 -9.58
CA LEU A 63 4.18 -1.53 -8.85
C LEU A 63 5.45 -2.36 -8.92
N ALA A 64 5.37 -3.69 -8.74
CA ALA A 64 6.53 -4.57 -8.83
C ALA A 64 7.15 -4.58 -10.24
N GLU A 65 6.33 -4.40 -11.27
CA GLU A 65 6.75 -4.26 -12.67
C GLU A 65 7.28 -2.85 -13.01
N GLY A 66 7.07 -1.87 -12.14
CA GLY A 66 7.48 -0.48 -12.34
C GLY A 66 6.47 0.37 -13.11
N ASP A 67 5.30 -0.16 -13.44
CA ASP A 67 4.22 0.60 -14.07
C ASP A 67 3.40 1.35 -13.01
N LEU A 68 3.87 2.55 -12.66
CA LEU A 68 3.21 3.41 -11.69
C LEU A 68 1.81 3.86 -12.16
N ALA A 69 1.58 3.95 -13.47
CA ALA A 69 0.32 4.42 -14.01
C ALA A 69 -0.77 3.35 -13.91
N GLU A 70 -0.46 2.10 -14.25
CA GLU A 70 -1.37 0.98 -14.05
C GLU A 70 -1.61 0.69 -12.57
N ALA A 71 -0.57 0.82 -11.74
CA ALA A 71 -0.71 0.71 -10.29
C ALA A 71 -1.73 1.71 -9.74
N GLY A 72 -1.65 2.98 -10.14
CA GLY A 72 -2.60 4.02 -9.74
C GLY A 72 -4.04 3.66 -10.14
N ARG A 73 -4.25 3.27 -11.41
CA ARG A 73 -5.59 2.87 -11.90
C ARG A 73 -6.18 1.70 -11.12
N ALA A 74 -5.35 0.72 -10.79
CA ALA A 74 -5.79 -0.45 -10.02
C ALA A 74 -6.13 -0.07 -8.57
N PHE A 75 -5.30 0.75 -7.91
CA PHE A 75 -5.60 1.25 -6.57
C PHE A 75 -6.83 2.15 -6.52
N ASP A 76 -7.09 2.98 -7.53
CA ASP A 76 -8.31 3.81 -7.61
C ASP A 76 -9.58 2.93 -7.64
N ARG A 77 -9.52 1.79 -8.33
CA ARG A 77 -10.62 0.82 -8.33
C ARG A 77 -10.78 0.15 -6.97
N ALA A 78 -9.68 -0.27 -6.34
CA ALA A 78 -9.72 -0.84 -5.00
C ALA A 78 -10.31 0.17 -3.99
N TYR A 79 -9.88 1.43 -4.07
CA TYR A 79 -10.35 2.53 -3.22
C TYR A 79 -11.84 2.83 -3.39
N THR A 80 -12.34 2.75 -4.63
CA THR A 80 -13.77 2.93 -4.91
C THR A 80 -14.64 1.84 -4.23
N ILE A 81 -14.08 0.65 -4.00
CA ILE A 81 -14.79 -0.48 -3.40
C ILE A 81 -14.65 -0.48 -1.88
N ASP A 82 -13.43 -0.27 -1.37
CA ASP A 82 -13.11 -0.23 0.05
C ASP A 82 -12.11 0.90 0.36
N PRO A 83 -12.60 2.11 0.66
CA PRO A 83 -11.74 3.27 0.95
C PRO A 83 -11.13 3.23 2.35
N ASP A 84 -11.54 2.31 3.22
CA ASP A 84 -11.11 2.23 4.62
C ASP A 84 -10.17 1.03 4.88
N ASP A 85 -9.67 0.37 3.83
CA ASP A 85 -8.61 -0.66 3.93
C ASP A 85 -7.25 -0.01 4.26
N PRO A 86 -6.68 -0.19 5.47
CA PRO A 86 -5.39 0.38 5.82
C PRO A 86 -4.25 -0.15 4.96
N GLU A 87 -4.31 -1.40 4.48
CA GLU A 87 -3.27 -1.97 3.62
C GLU A 87 -3.29 -1.32 2.23
N LEU A 88 -4.47 -0.96 1.72
CA LEU A 88 -4.59 -0.19 0.47
C LEU A 88 -3.93 1.18 0.61
N TRP A 89 -4.11 1.87 1.74
CA TRP A 89 -3.45 3.15 1.98
C TRP A 89 -1.93 3.02 2.06
N VAL A 90 -1.41 1.92 2.60
CA VAL A 90 0.03 1.61 2.52
C VAL A 90 0.48 1.43 1.08
N ASP A 91 -0.26 0.67 0.28
CA ASP A 91 0.07 0.42 -1.13
C ASP A 91 0.02 1.72 -1.97
N ILE A 92 -0.98 2.58 -1.76
CA ILE A 92 -1.05 3.92 -2.35
C ILE A 92 0.14 4.78 -1.90
N GLY A 93 0.48 4.77 -0.62
CA GLY A 93 1.63 5.48 -0.10
C GLY A 93 2.95 5.03 -0.75
N ARG A 94 3.13 3.73 -0.95
CA ARG A 94 4.29 3.16 -1.66
C ARG A 94 4.34 3.59 -3.13
N LEU A 95 3.19 3.65 -3.81
CA LEU A 95 3.08 4.20 -5.16
C LEU A 95 3.57 5.65 -5.21
N ARG A 96 3.05 6.49 -4.32
CA ARG A 96 3.41 7.92 -4.23
C ARG A 96 4.88 8.11 -3.93
N TYR A 97 5.41 7.35 -2.98
CA TYR A 97 6.83 7.37 -2.64
C TYR A 97 7.71 7.02 -3.86
N ARG A 98 7.38 5.96 -4.60
CA ARG A 98 8.11 5.59 -5.83
C ARG A 98 7.98 6.61 -6.95
N GLY A 99 6.86 7.34 -6.99
CA GLY A 99 6.64 8.47 -7.91
C GLY A 99 7.38 9.75 -7.52
N GLY A 100 8.09 9.79 -6.39
CA GLY A 100 8.74 11.00 -5.87
C GLY A 100 7.78 11.95 -5.16
N GLU A 101 6.52 11.53 -4.95
CA GLU A 101 5.46 12.28 -4.29
C GLU A 101 5.53 12.07 -2.78
N GLN A 102 6.62 12.55 -2.17
CA GLN A 102 6.97 12.27 -0.76
C GLN A 102 5.87 12.72 0.22
N PHE A 103 5.23 13.86 -0.02
CA PHE A 103 4.18 14.40 0.85
C PHE A 103 2.92 13.55 0.82
N GLN A 104 2.46 13.18 -0.39
CA GLN A 104 1.32 12.29 -0.54
C GLN A 104 1.59 10.90 0.06
N ALA A 105 2.85 10.43 0.05
CA ALA A 105 3.22 9.19 0.72
C ALA A 105 3.06 9.27 2.24
N ILE A 106 3.45 10.39 2.85
CA ILE A 106 3.28 10.64 4.29
C ILE A 106 1.80 10.70 4.66
N GLU A 107 1.00 11.48 3.92
CA GLU A 107 -0.46 11.57 4.12
C GLU A 107 -1.14 10.20 4.03
N ALA A 108 -0.75 9.38 3.05
CA ALA A 108 -1.28 8.02 2.91
C ALA A 108 -0.89 7.13 4.12
N SER A 109 0.34 7.27 4.63
CA SER A 109 0.79 6.52 5.81
C SER A 109 0.04 6.96 7.09
N GLU A 110 -0.26 8.25 7.24
CA GLU A 110 -1.08 8.79 8.32
C GLU A 110 -2.49 8.22 8.29
N ARG A 111 -3.10 8.19 7.09
CA ARG A 111 -4.43 7.62 6.91
C ARG A 111 -4.46 6.13 7.24
N ALA A 112 -3.46 5.36 6.80
CA ALA A 112 -3.35 3.93 7.11
C ALA A 112 -3.28 3.67 8.62
N VAL A 113 -2.45 4.42 9.36
CA VAL A 113 -2.32 4.30 10.82
C VAL A 113 -3.58 4.78 11.54
N ALA A 114 -4.26 5.80 11.03
CA ALA A 114 -5.51 6.27 11.62
C ALA A 114 -6.65 5.23 11.48
N LEU A 115 -6.68 4.48 10.37
CA LEU A 115 -7.66 3.41 10.13
C LEU A 115 -7.39 2.19 11.00
N ASP A 116 -6.13 1.76 11.11
CA ASP A 116 -5.72 0.71 12.04
C ASP A 116 -4.38 1.04 12.69
N PRO A 117 -4.40 1.56 13.95
CA PRO A 117 -3.19 1.90 14.69
C PRO A 117 -2.29 0.71 15.00
N LYS A 118 -2.76 -0.53 14.84
CA LYS A 118 -2.00 -1.76 15.09
C LYS A 118 -1.57 -2.46 13.80
N ASN A 119 -1.90 -1.90 12.64
CA ASN A 119 -1.50 -2.47 11.36
C ASN A 119 0.04 -2.40 11.22
N ALA A 120 0.67 -3.56 11.17
CA ALA A 120 2.14 -3.66 11.13
C ALA A 120 2.71 -3.06 9.85
N ALA A 121 2.05 -3.23 8.69
CA ALA A 121 2.51 -2.69 7.42
C ALA A 121 2.47 -1.16 7.39
N ALA A 122 1.43 -0.56 7.97
CA ALA A 122 1.26 0.89 8.11
C ALA A 122 2.33 1.50 9.02
N LEU A 123 2.53 0.90 10.21
CA LEU A 123 3.58 1.34 11.14
C LEU A 123 4.98 1.19 10.52
N GLN A 124 5.25 0.08 9.84
CA GLN A 124 6.52 -0.15 9.16
C GLN A 124 6.75 0.87 8.04
N PHE A 125 5.71 1.16 7.24
CA PHE A 125 5.82 2.11 6.15
C PHE A 125 6.03 3.55 6.66
N ARG A 126 5.29 3.97 7.69
CA ARG A 126 5.52 5.26 8.36
C ARG A 126 6.94 5.37 8.91
N GLY A 127 7.44 4.33 9.58
CA GLY A 127 8.81 4.29 10.09
C GLY A 127 9.89 4.28 8.98
N GLN A 128 9.57 3.75 7.80
CA GLN A 128 10.42 3.91 6.62
C GLN A 128 10.46 5.37 6.16
N LEU A 129 9.29 5.99 5.96
CA LEU A 129 9.20 7.39 5.52
C LEU A 129 9.89 8.36 6.49
N ALA A 130 9.76 8.14 7.80
CA ALA A 130 10.43 8.97 8.80
C ALA A 130 11.96 8.91 8.69
N ARG A 131 12.53 7.71 8.53
CA ARG A 131 13.99 7.53 8.34
C ARG A 131 14.47 8.18 7.05
N ASP A 132 13.71 8.02 5.97
CA ASP A 132 14.05 8.61 4.68
C ASP A 132 13.95 10.14 4.71
N ALA A 133 12.99 10.69 5.48
CA ALA A 133 12.85 12.12 5.72
C ALA A 133 13.95 12.69 6.61
N GLN A 134 14.43 11.97 7.63
CA GLN A 134 15.59 12.35 8.43
C GLN A 134 16.88 12.42 7.58
N GLY A 135 16.99 11.57 6.55
CA GLY A 135 18.08 11.62 5.58
C GLY A 135 17.97 12.74 4.54
N MET A 136 16.87 13.50 4.50
CA MET A 136 16.61 14.53 3.50
C MET A 136 16.32 15.90 4.12
N ALA A 137 17.06 16.93 3.70
CA ALA A 137 16.76 18.34 4.01
C ALA A 137 15.30 18.77 3.66
N VAL A 138 14.59 17.97 2.86
CA VAL A 138 13.18 18.13 2.48
C VAL A 138 12.21 17.87 3.64
N GLY A 139 12.54 16.96 4.57
CA GLY A 139 11.70 16.69 5.75
C GLY A 139 11.51 17.94 6.61
N VAL A 140 12.59 18.70 6.82
CA VAL A 140 12.58 19.98 7.54
C VAL A 140 11.65 21.01 6.85
N ALA A 141 11.67 21.10 5.52
CA ALA A 141 10.80 22.00 4.76
C ALA A 141 9.31 21.61 4.86
N TRP A 142 9.01 20.32 4.93
CA TRP A 142 7.63 19.84 5.09
C TRP A 142 7.09 20.09 6.49
N PHE A 143 7.84 19.64 7.50
CA PHE A 143 7.45 19.82 8.89
C PHE A 143 7.26 21.29 9.22
N SER A 144 8.12 22.18 8.68
CA SER A 144 7.94 23.63 8.84
C SER A 144 6.67 24.16 8.15
N HIS A 145 6.31 23.67 6.95
CA HIS A 145 5.07 24.05 6.27
C HIS A 145 3.81 23.55 6.99
N VAL A 146 3.81 22.30 7.45
CA VAL A 146 2.65 21.70 8.16
C VAL A 146 2.50 22.29 9.55
N LEU A 147 3.59 22.55 10.27
CA LEU A 147 3.55 23.29 11.55
C LEU A 147 3.07 24.73 11.39
N ALA A 148 3.29 25.38 10.24
CA ALA A 148 2.71 26.71 10.00
C ALA A 148 1.17 26.67 9.95
N GLN A 149 0.58 25.56 9.50
CA GLN A 149 -0.87 25.37 9.43
C GLN A 149 -1.46 24.80 10.72
N GLN A 150 -0.70 23.94 11.41
CA GLN A 150 -1.08 23.33 12.69
C GLN A 150 -0.05 23.63 13.77
N PRO A 151 0.06 24.90 14.20
CA PRO A 151 1.16 25.32 15.08
C PRO A 151 1.16 24.56 16.39
N ASN A 152 0.01 24.09 16.88
CA ASN A 152 -0.14 23.46 18.20
C ASN A 152 -0.10 21.93 18.20
N ASN A 153 0.18 21.28 17.07
CA ASN A 153 0.27 19.83 17.02
C ASN A 153 1.60 19.36 17.66
N VAL A 154 1.52 18.82 18.87
CA VAL A 154 2.68 18.43 19.70
C VAL A 154 3.46 17.28 19.07
N GLU A 155 2.78 16.33 18.44
CA GLU A 155 3.39 15.16 17.81
C GLU A 155 4.21 15.57 16.58
N LEU A 156 3.66 16.44 15.73
CA LEU A 156 4.38 17.05 14.61
C LEU A 156 5.60 17.87 15.04
N ARG A 157 5.54 18.57 16.20
CA ARG A 157 6.71 19.29 16.73
C ARG A 157 7.81 18.36 17.21
N VAL A 158 7.45 17.20 17.79
CA VAL A 158 8.42 16.18 18.22
C VAL A 158 9.11 15.57 17.00
N GLU A 159 8.36 15.22 15.96
CA GLU A 159 8.93 14.70 14.72
C GLU A 159 9.80 15.76 13.97
N TYR A 160 9.40 17.03 13.98
CA TYR A 160 10.22 18.12 13.42
C TYR A 160 11.55 18.33 14.16
N ALA A 161 11.52 18.31 15.50
CA ALA A 161 12.71 18.45 16.31
C ALA A 161 13.68 17.28 16.10
N ALA A 162 13.15 16.06 15.95
CA ALA A 162 13.95 14.89 15.56
C ALA A 162 14.58 15.05 14.17
N ALA A 163 13.84 15.61 13.20
CA ALA A 163 14.35 15.88 11.85
C ALA A 163 15.43 16.98 11.80
N LEU A 164 15.42 17.95 12.71
CA LEU A 164 16.45 19.00 12.82
C LEU A 164 17.71 18.57 13.57
N GLY A 165 17.63 17.54 14.42
CA GLY A 165 18.74 17.09 15.26
C GLY A 165 19.79 16.22 14.55
N ASP A 166 19.43 15.66 13.40
CA ASP A 166 20.27 14.73 12.62
C ASP A 166 20.89 15.38 11.35
N ALA A 167 20.74 16.69 11.15
CA ALA A 167 21.20 17.46 9.97
C ALA A 167 22.54 18.20 10.19
#